data_AF-A0A1H0WTK0-F1
#
_entry.id   AF-A0A1H0WTK0-F1
#
_cell.length_a   1.000
_cell.length_b   1.000
_cell.length_c   1.000
_cell.angle_alpha   90.00
_cell.angle_beta   90.00
_cell.angle_gamma   90.00
#
_symmetry.space_group_name_H-M   'P 1'
#
loop_
_entity.id
_entity.type
_entity.pdbx_description
1 polymer ?
#
loop_
_entity_poly.entity_id
_entity_poly.type
_entity_poly.pdbx_seq_one_letter_code
_entity_poly.pdbx_strand_id
1 'polypeptide(L)'
;MEGCRFGLGGVIAGGNALGIGVCGCRDHGVAACCGVEDGIGSGKTGVVMGTCEVCGNDYWMTFEVRTAGDQVHVFDSFECAAHRLAPHCEHCGCRVLGHGVEDSGQFFCCAHCARQAGAAMAGELRDAVGVHPG
;
A
#
# COMPACT_ATOMS: atom_id res chain seq x y z
N MET A 1 63.02 33.99 -3.67
CA MET A 1 62.54 35.24 -3.02
C MET A 1 61.08 35.30 -3.41
N GLU A 2 60.08 35.07 -2.57
CA GLU A 2 59.80 35.44 -1.16
C GLU A 2 59.21 34.21 -0.42
N GLY A 3 59.55 33.86 0.83
CA GLY A 3 58.97 34.38 2.09
C GLY A 3 57.50 33.93 2.27
N CYS A 4 56.95 33.35 3.35
CA CYS A 4 57.34 33.24 4.75
C CYS A 4 56.34 32.32 5.51
N ARG A 5 56.81 31.56 6.51
CA ARG A 5 56.15 31.17 7.80
C ARG A 5 54.85 30.34 7.82
N PHE A 6 54.98 29.09 8.33
CA PHE A 6 54.32 28.58 9.55
C PHE A 6 55.24 27.45 10.05
N GLY A 7 56.01 27.63 11.13
CA GLY A 7 55.52 27.44 12.49
C GLY A 7 56.14 26.15 13.05
N LEU A 8 57.38 26.24 13.50
CA LEU A 8 58.04 25.21 14.32
C LEU A 8 57.25 25.02 15.63
N GLY A 9 56.97 23.77 16.00
CA GLY A 9 56.61 23.43 17.37
C GLY A 9 55.72 22.20 17.47
N GLY A 10 56.32 21.01 17.47
CA GLY A 10 55.57 19.79 17.72
C GLY A 10 56.38 18.52 17.47
N VAL A 11 57.45 18.33 18.23
CA VAL A 11 58.11 17.03 18.36
C VAL A 11 57.17 16.08 19.11
N ILE A 12 56.58 15.12 18.40
CA ILE A 12 56.12 13.88 19.02
C ILE A 12 57.11 12.78 18.66
N ALA A 13 57.58 12.16 19.73
CA ALA A 13 58.69 11.25 19.80
C ALA A 13 58.41 9.91 19.10
N GLY A 14 59.50 9.18 18.83
CA GLY A 14 59.56 8.01 18.00
C GLY A 14 58.73 6.80 18.47
N GLY A 15 58.49 5.91 17.51
CA GLY A 15 57.79 4.64 17.70
C GLY A 15 57.70 3.82 16.41
N ASN A 16 58.86 3.34 15.95
CA ASN A 16 59.14 2.11 15.19
C ASN A 16 58.51 1.88 13.79
N ALA A 17 59.42 1.81 12.82
CA ALA A 17 59.22 1.29 11.47
C ALA A 17 59.00 -0.23 11.43
N LEU A 18 58.50 -0.68 10.27
CA LEU A 18 58.51 -2.04 9.68
C LEU A 18 57.18 -2.79 9.67
N GLY A 19 56.40 -2.50 8.63
CA GLY A 19 55.32 -3.33 8.11
C GLY A 19 55.06 -2.91 6.66
N ILE A 20 55.83 -3.45 5.72
CA ILE A 20 55.62 -3.27 4.27
C ILE A 20 54.36 -4.06 3.90
N GLY A 21 53.33 -3.34 3.45
CA GLY A 21 52.07 -3.92 2.99
C GLY A 21 51.09 -2.83 2.52
N VAL A 22 51.58 -1.85 1.76
CA VAL A 22 50.71 -0.82 1.18
C VAL A 22 50.07 -1.42 -0.08
N CYS A 23 48.94 -2.12 0.09
CA CYS A 23 47.97 -2.24 -0.99
C CYS A 23 47.47 -0.83 -1.26
N GLY A 24 47.77 -0.30 -2.44
CA GLY A 24 47.43 1.06 -2.85
C GLY A 24 45.92 1.24 -2.99
N CYS A 25 45.25 1.53 -1.87
CA CYS A 25 43.89 2.05 -1.83
C CYS A 25 43.99 3.51 -1.36
N ARG A 26 44.52 4.39 -2.23
CA ARG A 26 44.82 5.77 -1.79
C ARG A 26 43.64 6.72 -1.79
N ASP A 27 42.45 6.35 -2.25
CA ASP A 27 41.30 7.29 -2.24
C ASP A 27 39.90 6.68 -2.00
N HIS A 28 39.72 5.37 -1.77
CA HIS A 28 38.39 4.83 -1.47
C HIS A 28 38.45 3.81 -0.32
N GLY A 29 37.66 4.07 0.74
CA GLY A 29 37.58 3.24 1.93
C GLY A 29 37.16 1.80 1.63
N VAL A 30 37.80 0.87 2.32
CA VAL A 30 37.78 -0.60 2.20
C VAL A 30 36.42 -1.25 2.58
N ALA A 31 35.30 -0.54 2.51
CA ALA A 31 33.97 -1.13 2.69
C ALA A 31 33.35 -1.66 1.39
N ALA A 32 33.92 -1.37 0.22
CA ALA A 32 33.28 -1.63 -1.07
C ALA A 32 33.60 -3.00 -1.72
N CYS A 33 34.46 -3.84 -1.11
CA CYS A 33 35.07 -4.96 -1.85
C CYS A 33 34.69 -6.36 -1.38
N CYS A 34 33.89 -6.51 -0.31
CA CYS A 34 33.51 -7.84 0.18
C CYS A 34 32.02 -7.85 0.53
N GLY A 35 31.18 -8.18 -0.45
CA GLY A 35 29.75 -8.36 -0.24
C GLY A 35 29.44 -9.55 0.65
N VAL A 36 28.45 -9.38 1.53
CA VAL A 36 27.19 -10.13 1.56
C VAL A 36 26.20 -9.16 2.24
N GLU A 37 25.49 -8.38 1.45
CA GLU A 37 24.29 -7.71 1.95
C GLU A 37 23.15 -8.69 1.77
N ASP A 38 22.58 -9.14 2.90
CA ASP A 38 21.44 -10.03 2.94
C ASP A 38 20.35 -9.53 1.98
N GLY A 39 19.96 -10.42 1.07
CA GLY A 39 19.16 -10.10 -0.10
C GLY A 39 17.85 -9.38 0.24
N ILE A 40 17.58 -8.31 -0.49
CA ILE A 40 16.67 -8.29 -1.64
C ILE A 40 17.01 -7.01 -2.41
N GLY A 41 17.84 -7.16 -3.44
CA GLY A 41 18.05 -6.13 -4.44
C GLY A 41 16.85 -6.11 -5.39
N SER A 42 16.12 -5.01 -5.41
CA SER A 42 15.40 -4.61 -6.63
C SER A 42 15.15 -3.11 -6.59
N GLY A 43 15.93 -2.37 -7.38
CA GLY A 43 15.56 -1.03 -7.79
C GLY A 43 14.27 -1.10 -8.60
N LYS A 44 13.13 -0.94 -7.92
CA LYS A 44 11.87 -0.55 -8.55
C LYS A 44 11.60 0.89 -8.16
N THR A 45 11.38 1.72 -9.17
CA THR A 45 10.67 3.01 -9.07
C THR A 45 9.70 3.01 -7.90
N GLY A 46 9.76 4.03 -7.03
CA GLY A 46 8.96 4.14 -5.82
C GLY A 46 7.49 3.80 -6.05
N VAL A 47 7.12 2.55 -5.76
CA VAL A 47 5.72 2.17 -5.64
C VAL A 47 5.32 2.66 -4.27
N VAL A 48 4.48 3.70 -4.24
CA VAL A 48 3.85 4.14 -2.99
C VAL A 48 3.02 2.95 -2.50
N MET A 49 3.45 2.34 -1.40
CA MET A 49 2.73 1.24 -0.80
C MET A 49 1.58 1.83 0.03
N GLY A 50 0.37 1.38 -0.24
CA GLY A 50 -0.80 1.77 0.54
C GLY A 50 -1.05 0.76 1.67
N THR A 51 -1.56 1.26 2.79
CA THR A 51 -2.02 0.41 3.89
C THR A 51 -3.53 0.22 3.78
N CYS A 52 -3.99 -1.02 3.78
CA CYS A 52 -5.42 -1.32 3.77
C CYS A 52 -6.10 -0.84 5.06
N GLU A 53 -7.18 -0.08 4.94
CA GLU A 53 -7.92 0.47 6.07
C GLU A 53 -8.61 -0.58 6.95
N VAL A 54 -8.82 -1.79 6.43
CA VAL A 54 -9.57 -2.85 7.13
C VAL A 54 -8.64 -3.84 7.83
N CYS A 55 -7.69 -4.41 7.10
CA CYS A 55 -6.81 -5.45 7.62
C CYS A 55 -5.43 -4.92 8.04
N GLY A 56 -5.06 -3.69 7.69
CA GLY A 56 -3.76 -3.09 8.00
C GLY A 56 -2.59 -3.63 7.17
N ASN A 57 -2.86 -4.42 6.13
CA ASN A 57 -1.83 -4.95 5.25
C ASN A 57 -1.18 -3.83 4.42
N ASP A 58 0.14 -3.82 4.36
CA ASP A 58 0.92 -2.90 3.54
C ASP A 58 1.25 -3.57 2.22
N TYR A 59 0.67 -3.08 1.13
CA TYR A 59 0.70 -3.79 -0.15
C TYR A 59 0.87 -2.85 -1.33
N TRP A 60 1.80 -3.22 -2.21
CA TRP A 60 2.16 -2.39 -3.36
C TRP A 60 1.06 -2.34 -4.45
N MET A 61 0.09 -3.27 -4.43
CA MET A 61 -1.09 -3.25 -5.32
C MET A 61 -2.38 -2.81 -4.61
N THR A 62 -2.27 -2.04 -3.52
CA THR A 62 -3.46 -1.36 -2.98
C THR A 62 -4.12 -0.47 -4.03
N PHE A 63 -5.42 -0.25 -3.86
CA PHE A 63 -6.22 0.60 -4.72
C PHE A 63 -7.11 1.55 -3.90
N GLU A 64 -7.49 2.66 -4.52
CA GLU A 64 -8.40 3.64 -3.94
C GLU A 64 -9.84 3.44 -4.43
N VAL A 65 -10.80 3.59 -3.52
CA VAL A 65 -12.22 3.74 -3.84
C VAL A 65 -12.65 5.16 -3.46
N ARG A 66 -13.17 5.90 -4.44
CA ARG A 66 -13.69 7.26 -4.25
C ARG A 66 -15.21 7.22 -4.20
N THR A 67 -15.79 7.75 -3.14
CA THR A 67 -17.26 7.75 -2.94
C THR A 67 -17.88 9.08 -3.34
N ALA A 68 -19.21 9.12 -3.47
CA ALA A 68 -19.95 10.32 -3.86
C ALA A 68 -19.81 11.52 -2.89
N GLY A 69 -19.27 11.30 -1.68
CA GLY A 69 -18.99 12.35 -0.70
C GLY A 69 -17.54 12.84 -0.71
N ASP A 70 -16.81 12.66 -1.82
CA ASP A 70 -15.38 12.97 -1.97
C ASP A 70 -14.45 12.26 -0.96
N GLN A 71 -14.93 11.22 -0.27
CA GLN A 71 -14.11 10.39 0.60
C GLN A 71 -13.30 9.41 -0.24
N VAL A 72 -12.02 9.29 0.08
CA VAL A 72 -11.07 8.35 -0.53
C VAL A 72 -10.77 7.27 0.49
N HIS A 73 -10.93 6.01 0.07
CA HIS A 73 -10.59 4.85 0.88
C HIS A 73 -9.54 3.97 0.21
N VAL A 74 -8.60 3.41 0.98
CA VAL A 74 -7.52 2.55 0.48
C VAL A 74 -7.72 1.09 0.94
N PHE A 75 -7.69 0.17 -0.02
CA PHE A 75 -7.84 -1.27 0.24
C PHE A 75 -6.82 -2.11 -0.55
N ASP A 76 -6.52 -3.30 -0.05
CA ASP A 76 -5.67 -4.30 -0.72
C ASP A 76 -6.46 -5.39 -1.46
N SER A 77 -7.76 -5.50 -1.18
CA SER A 77 -8.62 -6.56 -1.67
C SER A 77 -10.08 -6.09 -1.77
N PHE A 78 -10.82 -6.67 -2.73
CA PHE A 78 -12.25 -6.38 -2.88
C PHE A 78 -13.07 -6.86 -1.69
N GLU A 79 -12.62 -7.90 -0.98
CA GLU A 79 -13.27 -8.34 0.25
C GLU A 79 -13.20 -7.27 1.34
N CYS A 80 -12.03 -6.66 1.56
CA CYS A 80 -11.89 -5.54 2.51
C CYS A 80 -12.72 -4.32 2.08
N ALA A 81 -12.71 -3.97 0.80
CA ALA A 81 -13.52 -2.88 0.27
C ALA A 81 -15.02 -3.14 0.48
N ALA A 82 -15.49 -4.33 0.12
CA ALA A 82 -16.86 -4.79 0.38
C ALA A 82 -17.18 -4.77 1.88
N HIS A 83 -16.22 -5.16 2.71
CA HIS A 83 -16.39 -5.21 4.16
C HIS A 83 -16.62 -3.80 4.76
N ARG A 84 -15.97 -2.79 4.21
CA ARG A 84 -16.11 -1.43 4.72
C ARG A 84 -17.28 -0.66 4.12
N LEU A 85 -17.52 -0.85 2.82
CA LEU A 85 -18.34 0.06 2.01
C LEU A 85 -19.69 -0.51 1.59
N ALA A 86 -19.82 -1.84 1.43
CA ALA A 86 -21.06 -2.41 0.90
C ALA A 86 -22.18 -2.36 1.96
N PRO A 87 -23.40 -1.92 1.61
CA PRO A 87 -24.53 -1.96 2.53
C PRO A 87 -24.94 -3.40 2.81
N HIS A 88 -25.60 -3.59 3.95
CA HIS A 88 -26.15 -4.88 4.34
C HIS A 88 -27.59 -5.01 3.84
N CYS A 89 -27.94 -6.19 3.36
CA CYS A 89 -29.32 -6.52 3.04
C CYS A 89 -30.13 -6.67 4.33
N GLU A 90 -31.25 -5.96 4.44
CA GLU A 90 -32.12 -5.96 5.63
C GLU A 90 -32.80 -7.32 5.90
N HIS A 91 -32.76 -8.24 4.93
CA HIS A 91 -33.33 -9.59 5.08
C HIS A 91 -32.28 -10.67 5.39
N CYS A 92 -31.27 -10.85 4.53
CA CYS A 92 -30.24 -11.91 4.70
C CYS A 92 -29.05 -11.47 5.55
N GLY A 93 -28.85 -10.17 5.81
CA GLY A 93 -27.64 -9.60 6.40
C GLY A 93 -26.40 -9.64 5.49
N CYS A 94 -26.50 -10.30 4.33
CA CYS A 94 -25.43 -10.40 3.35
C CYS A 94 -25.13 -9.04 2.71
N ARG A 95 -23.86 -8.82 2.35
CA ARG A 95 -23.39 -7.56 1.74
C ARG A 95 -23.86 -7.44 0.30
N VAL A 96 -24.37 -6.28 -0.08
CA VAL A 96 -24.85 -6.00 -1.43
C VAL A 96 -23.67 -5.59 -2.30
N LEU A 97 -23.14 -6.53 -3.10
CA LEU A 97 -22.03 -6.28 -4.03
C LEU A 97 -22.46 -6.10 -5.48
N GLY A 98 -23.67 -6.53 -5.81
CA GLY A 98 -24.25 -6.46 -7.15
C GLY A 98 -25.33 -5.39 -7.26
N HIS A 99 -26.21 -5.57 -8.25
CA HIS A 99 -27.39 -4.72 -8.45
C HIS A 99 -28.43 -5.07 -7.38
N GLY A 100 -28.26 -4.51 -6.18
CA GLY A 100 -29.25 -4.58 -5.13
C GLY A 100 -30.48 -3.74 -5.46
N VAL A 101 -31.45 -3.81 -4.57
CA VAL A 101 -32.68 -3.02 -4.65
C VAL A 101 -32.80 -2.18 -3.40
N GLU A 102 -33.20 -0.93 -3.58
CA GLU A 102 -33.55 -0.03 -2.50
C GLU A 102 -35.07 0.17 -2.49
N ASP A 103 -35.68 0.07 -1.32
CA ASP A 103 -37.05 0.49 -1.12
C ASP A 103 -37.16 1.31 0.16
N SER A 104 -37.61 2.55 0.03
CA SER A 104 -37.85 3.45 1.18
C SER A 104 -36.66 3.56 2.16
N GLY A 105 -35.43 3.54 1.64
CA GLY A 105 -34.19 3.59 2.43
C GLY A 105 -33.71 2.24 2.98
N GLN A 106 -34.41 1.14 2.69
CA GLN A 106 -33.98 -0.21 3.01
C GLN A 106 -33.27 -0.83 1.81
N PHE A 107 -32.14 -1.48 2.07
CA PHE A 107 -31.34 -2.12 1.02
C PHE A 107 -31.53 -3.64 1.04
N PHE A 108 -31.61 -4.24 -0.14
CA PHE A 108 -31.67 -5.70 -0.29
C PHE A 108 -30.75 -6.17 -1.41
N CYS A 109 -30.19 -7.37 -1.23
CA CYS A 109 -29.29 -7.95 -2.23
C CYS A 109 -30.00 -8.41 -3.51
N CYS A 110 -31.32 -8.63 -3.44
CA CYS A 110 -32.16 -9.04 -4.55
C CYS A 110 -33.65 -8.79 -4.24
N ALA A 111 -34.47 -8.79 -5.28
CA ALA A 111 -35.92 -8.67 -5.24
C ALA A 111 -36.57 -9.80 -4.43
N HIS A 112 -36.00 -11.00 -4.41
CA HIS A 112 -36.47 -12.06 -3.50
C HIS A 112 -36.38 -11.63 -2.04
N CYS A 113 -35.24 -11.09 -1.61
CA CYS A 113 -35.06 -10.61 -0.24
C CYS A 113 -35.99 -9.43 0.08
N ALA A 114 -36.15 -8.49 -0.86
CA ALA A 114 -37.09 -7.38 -0.70
C ALA A 114 -38.53 -7.87 -0.51
N ARG A 115 -38.99 -8.85 -1.30
CA ARG A 115 -40.33 -9.44 -1.15
C ARG A 115 -40.52 -10.14 0.19
N GLN A 116 -39.52 -10.90 0.63
CA GLN A 116 -39.59 -11.60 1.91
C GLN A 116 -39.59 -10.63 3.10
N ALA A 117 -38.93 -9.49 2.98
CA ALA A 117 -38.95 -8.43 3.98
C ALA A 117 -40.23 -7.56 3.93
N GLY A 118 -41.10 -7.76 2.94
CA GLY A 118 -42.33 -6.97 2.79
C GLY A 118 -42.09 -5.54 2.30
N ALA A 119 -41.04 -5.31 1.51
CA ALA A 119 -40.80 -4.01 0.87
C ALA A 119 -42.02 -3.58 0.03
N ALA A 120 -42.41 -2.30 0.16
CA ALA A 120 -43.62 -1.71 -0.39
C ALA A 120 -43.71 -1.87 -1.92
N MET A 121 -42.59 -1.74 -2.62
CA MET A 121 -42.51 -1.84 -4.08
C MET A 121 -42.04 -3.21 -4.57
N ALA A 122 -41.95 -4.22 -3.69
CA ALA A 122 -41.28 -5.48 -4.00
C ALA A 122 -41.92 -6.34 -5.10
N GLY A 123 -43.21 -6.11 -5.39
CA GLY A 123 -43.94 -6.79 -6.46
C GLY A 123 -43.44 -6.43 -7.87
N GLU A 124 -42.81 -5.28 -8.03
CA GLU A 124 -42.32 -4.79 -9.33
C GLU A 124 -40.81 -5.01 -9.52
N LEU A 125 -40.10 -5.39 -8.44
CA LEU A 125 -38.66 -5.61 -8.46
C LEU A 125 -38.29 -6.89 -9.22
N ARG A 126 -37.41 -6.74 -10.22
CA ARG A 126 -36.86 -7.84 -11.02
C ARG A 126 -35.37 -8.02 -10.76
N ASP A 127 -34.97 -9.26 -10.53
CA ASP A 127 -33.56 -9.64 -10.39
C ASP A 127 -32.94 -9.79 -11.79
N ALA A 128 -32.21 -8.78 -12.26
CA ALA A 128 -31.50 -8.90 -13.53
C ALA A 128 -30.20 -8.08 -13.58
N VAL A 129 -29.10 -8.76 -13.90
CA VAL A 129 -27.89 -8.15 -14.47
C VAL A 129 -28.01 -8.29 -15.98
N GLY A 130 -28.62 -7.31 -16.64
CA GLY A 130 -28.86 -7.32 -18.09
C GLY A 130 -29.93 -8.34 -18.52
N VAL A 131 -31.18 -7.91 -18.63
CA VAL A 131 -32.16 -8.65 -19.44
C VAL A 131 -31.82 -8.42 -20.92
N HIS A 132 -31.65 -9.50 -21.68
CA HIS A 132 -31.61 -9.39 -23.13
C HIS A 132 -32.98 -8.87 -23.59
N PRO A 133 -33.06 -7.73 -24.30
CA PRO A 133 -34.31 -7.32 -24.90
C PRO A 133 -34.67 -8.38 -25.94
N GLY A 134 -35.80 -9.06 -25.70
CA GLY A 134 -36.51 -9.84 -26.71
C GLY A 134 -37.56 -8.97 -27.35
#